data_AF-A0A3D1QY32-F1
#
_entry.id   AF-A0A3D1QY32-F1
#
_cell.length_a   1.000
_cell.length_b   1.000
_cell.length_c   1.000
_cell.angle_alpha   90.00
_cell.angle_beta   90.00
_cell.angle_gamma   90.00
#
_symmetry.space_group_name_H-M   'P 1'
#
loop_
_entity.id
_entity.type
_entity.pdbx_description
1 polymer ?
#
loop_
_entity_poly.entity_id
_entity_poly.type
_entity_poly.pdbx_seq_one_letter_code
_entity_poly.pdbx_strand_id
1 'polypeptide(L)'
;MISEIRVDTAGSPDTGAFVELYGSPGISLEGLSLVGINGNGGADYNTIALTGQIPGHGYYLVARADGPLAASANLLDNAVDYQNGPDSVQLRQGSTVLDAVGYGPFSASDVFAGEGNPAPPPPTGASLTRDAVCTDTDDNAADFSIALIPTPGRATGSACTPGAWRLATVDDSGYAGEYSSIAAEPDGEVHVSYYDNAWNRLKYANKPAGGSWSIETADSDSTWDVGQYTDIAVDSSGRVHISYLRNLSGLKYATKSATGTTWTATQIHSRGHDGQTSIVTNADGVHISYYEDNYFDLEYAYKPAGSSTWQLESIETQGSVGRHSAIATDAAGGLHVAYYDESWRGALNYAYKPRGLAWTTVTLSDTADGAYPSIAVDGDGGLHISFYDEFGDHNLQYIYRTPSGIWASSVVVDGVAGELMGAYGSLAVDANGGVHIAYFYSTYGDLKYAYKPKGGSWTTATLDEAGIVGHYASIAASLVGVHISYFDRSNQSLKYAFRPHCQ
;
A
#
# COMPACT_ATOMS: atom_id res chain seq x y z
N MET A 1 11.16 2.67 -9.66
CA MET A 1 12.12 1.88 -10.45
C MET A 1 12.67 2.74 -11.58
N ILE A 2 13.91 2.51 -12.00
CA ILE A 2 14.53 3.09 -13.18
C ILE A 2 13.87 2.45 -14.41
N SER A 3 13.15 3.23 -15.20
CA SER A 3 12.44 2.72 -16.38
C SER A 3 13.22 2.91 -17.68
N GLU A 4 13.95 4.01 -17.83
CA GLU A 4 14.73 4.27 -19.04
C GLU A 4 15.96 5.12 -18.69
N ILE A 5 17.12 4.74 -19.21
CA ILE A 5 18.35 5.52 -19.07
C ILE A 5 18.96 5.79 -20.43
N ARG A 6 19.44 7.02 -20.61
CA ARG A 6 20.27 7.41 -21.75
C ARG A 6 21.54 8.01 -21.23
N VAL A 7 22.62 7.25 -21.42
CA VAL A 7 23.93 7.55 -20.84
C VAL A 7 24.93 8.04 -21.88
N ASP A 8 24.81 7.62 -23.14
CA ASP A 8 25.72 8.02 -24.23
C ASP A 8 25.00 8.85 -25.29
N THR A 9 25.45 10.08 -25.51
CA THR A 9 24.98 10.99 -26.55
C THR A 9 26.13 11.60 -27.36
N ALA A 10 25.81 12.24 -28.50
CA ALA A 10 26.84 12.85 -29.31
C ALA A 10 27.34 14.15 -28.64
N GLY A 11 28.53 14.12 -28.04
CA GLY A 11 29.20 15.29 -27.48
C GLY A 11 29.87 15.02 -26.14
N SER A 12 30.41 16.07 -25.53
CA SER A 12 30.79 16.07 -24.11
C SER A 12 30.61 17.50 -23.62
N PRO A 13 29.74 17.76 -22.61
CA PRO A 13 28.94 16.80 -21.85
C PRO A 13 27.80 16.16 -22.67
N ASP A 14 27.23 15.07 -22.14
CA ASP A 14 26.14 14.33 -22.78
C ASP A 14 24.79 15.06 -22.67
N THR A 15 24.64 16.16 -23.42
CA THR A 15 23.48 17.07 -23.32
C THR A 15 22.12 16.40 -23.49
N GLY A 16 22.04 15.23 -24.12
CA GLY A 16 20.79 14.47 -24.29
C GLY A 16 20.58 13.33 -23.30
N ALA A 17 21.43 13.21 -22.27
CA ALA A 17 21.34 12.19 -21.24
C ALA A 17 20.13 12.42 -20.32
N PHE A 18 19.58 11.32 -19.81
CA PHE A 18 18.49 11.33 -18.85
C PHE A 18 18.41 10.01 -18.08
N VAL A 19 17.71 10.07 -16.95
CA VAL A 19 17.18 8.92 -16.23
C VAL A 19 15.70 9.15 -16.03
N GLU A 20 14.90 8.17 -16.39
CA GLU A 20 13.47 8.14 -16.16
C GLU A 20 13.17 7.12 -15.09
N LEU A 21 12.33 7.52 -14.14
CA LEU A 21 11.76 6.63 -13.15
C LEU A 21 10.33 6.33 -13.54
N TYR A 22 9.93 5.08 -13.33
CA TYR A 22 8.54 4.70 -13.27
C TYR A 22 8.15 4.35 -11.85
N GLY A 23 6.99 4.82 -11.44
CA GLY A 23 6.43 4.54 -10.14
C GLY A 23 5.00 5.00 -10.02
N SER A 24 4.50 4.81 -8.82
CA SER A 24 3.16 5.16 -8.42
C SER A 24 2.97 6.69 -8.33
N PRO A 25 2.07 7.33 -9.11
CA PRO A 25 1.71 8.74 -8.96
C PRO A 25 1.48 9.20 -7.51
N GLY A 26 1.99 10.38 -7.16
CA GLY A 26 1.88 10.95 -5.81
C GLY A 26 2.87 10.39 -4.80
N ILE A 27 3.62 9.33 -5.12
CA ILE A 27 4.70 8.87 -4.25
C ILE A 27 5.79 9.94 -4.15
N SER A 28 6.13 10.28 -2.91
CA SER A 28 7.21 11.18 -2.57
C SER A 28 8.55 10.60 -3.00
N LEU A 29 9.32 11.43 -3.71
CA LEU A 29 10.73 11.17 -4.04
C LEU A 29 11.68 11.88 -3.07
N GLU A 30 11.15 12.60 -2.09
CA GLU A 30 11.97 13.26 -1.06
C GLU A 30 12.81 12.23 -0.29
N GLY A 31 14.12 12.49 -0.18
CA GLY A 31 15.08 11.59 0.46
C GLY A 31 15.63 10.49 -0.45
N LEU A 32 15.16 10.41 -1.72
CA LEU A 32 15.74 9.53 -2.74
C LEU A 32 16.81 10.24 -3.56
N SER A 33 17.73 9.47 -4.14
CA SER A 33 18.77 9.98 -5.02
C SER A 33 19.08 9.02 -6.17
N LEU A 34 19.46 9.59 -7.32
CA LEU A 34 20.13 8.85 -8.38
C LEU A 34 21.64 8.97 -8.21
N VAL A 35 22.36 7.87 -8.33
CA VAL A 35 23.82 7.81 -8.11
C VAL A 35 24.49 7.02 -9.23
N GLY A 36 25.42 7.62 -9.94
CA GLY A 36 26.31 6.90 -10.86
C GLY A 36 27.41 6.15 -10.10
N ILE A 37 27.75 4.94 -10.53
CA ILE A 37 28.80 4.09 -9.95
C ILE A 37 29.82 3.77 -11.02
N ASN A 38 31.06 4.18 -10.76
CA ASN A 38 32.15 3.98 -11.72
C ASN A 38 32.57 2.51 -11.72
N GLY A 39 32.45 1.83 -12.86
CA GLY A 39 32.88 0.45 -13.01
C GLY A 39 34.38 0.28 -12.79
N ASN A 40 35.18 1.30 -13.05
CA ASN A 40 36.58 1.34 -12.63
C ASN A 40 36.70 1.80 -11.16
N GLY A 41 36.61 0.84 -10.24
CA GLY A 41 36.92 1.03 -8.82
C GLY A 41 35.73 1.25 -7.90
N GLY A 42 34.49 1.30 -8.42
CA GLY A 42 33.25 1.27 -7.64
C GLY A 42 32.90 2.55 -6.91
N ALA A 43 33.52 3.68 -7.26
CA ALA A 43 33.27 4.95 -6.60
C ALA A 43 31.94 5.58 -7.07
N ASP A 44 31.19 6.15 -6.13
CA ASP A 44 30.04 6.99 -6.43
C ASP A 44 30.47 8.25 -7.20
N TYR A 45 29.71 8.62 -8.23
CA TYR A 45 29.82 9.88 -8.96
C TYR A 45 28.43 10.38 -9.37
N ASN A 46 28.28 11.68 -9.60
CA ASN A 46 27.03 12.29 -10.06
C ASN A 46 25.79 11.90 -9.23
N THR A 47 25.81 12.25 -7.94
CA THR A 47 24.65 12.10 -7.05
C THR A 47 23.66 13.24 -7.29
N ILE A 48 22.43 12.87 -7.68
CA ILE A 48 21.33 13.80 -7.92
C ILE A 48 20.26 13.52 -6.87
N ALA A 49 19.98 14.49 -6.02
CA ALA A 49 18.87 14.40 -5.07
C ALA A 49 17.53 14.56 -5.82
N LEU A 50 16.62 13.61 -5.63
CA LEU A 50 15.28 13.69 -6.18
C LEU A 50 14.40 14.56 -5.27
N THR A 51 13.38 15.18 -5.86
CA THR A 51 12.46 16.09 -5.17
C THR A 51 11.04 15.89 -5.67
N GLY A 52 10.05 16.32 -4.90
CA GLY A 52 8.65 16.26 -5.33
C GLY A 52 8.11 14.83 -5.36
N GLN A 53 7.22 14.55 -6.31
CA GLN A 53 6.46 13.29 -6.37
C GLN A 53 6.38 12.76 -7.80
N ILE A 54 6.16 11.45 -7.95
CA ILE A 54 5.84 10.87 -9.27
C ILE A 54 4.57 11.54 -9.83
N PRO A 55 4.56 12.03 -11.08
CA PRO A 55 3.39 12.70 -11.66
C PRO A 55 2.25 11.73 -11.95
N GLY A 56 1.04 12.27 -12.22
CA GLY A 56 -0.20 11.51 -12.50
C GLY A 56 -0.11 10.44 -13.60
N HIS A 57 0.90 10.49 -14.46
CA HIS A 57 1.15 9.51 -15.53
C HIS A 57 2.20 8.45 -15.19
N GLY A 58 2.75 8.44 -13.97
CA GLY A 58 3.65 7.39 -13.46
C GLY A 58 5.13 7.55 -13.80
N TYR A 59 5.47 8.39 -14.78
CA TYR A 59 6.87 8.65 -15.19
C TYR A 59 7.45 9.94 -14.59
N TYR A 60 8.66 9.87 -14.04
CA TYR A 60 9.41 11.02 -13.53
C TYR A 60 10.75 11.14 -14.25
N LEU A 61 10.87 12.16 -15.10
CA LEU A 61 12.02 12.38 -15.97
C LEU A 61 13.04 13.33 -15.31
N VAL A 62 14.26 12.84 -15.13
CA VAL A 62 15.44 13.61 -14.69
C VAL A 62 16.35 13.84 -15.89
N ALA A 63 16.56 15.09 -16.27
CA ALA A 63 17.36 15.44 -17.45
C ALA A 63 18.31 16.61 -17.18
N ARG A 64 19.25 16.82 -18.10
CA ARG A 64 20.13 17.99 -18.06
C ARG A 64 19.39 19.30 -18.33
N ALA A 65 19.82 20.36 -17.64
CA ALA A 65 19.24 21.69 -17.81
C ALA A 65 19.59 22.34 -19.16
N ASP A 66 20.75 22.02 -19.72
CA ASP A 66 21.22 22.50 -21.03
C ASP A 66 20.84 21.57 -22.20
N GLY A 67 20.02 20.56 -21.93
CA GLY A 67 19.65 19.51 -22.86
C GLY A 67 18.34 19.74 -23.65
N PRO A 68 18.10 18.96 -24.71
CA PRO A 68 16.88 19.06 -25.52
C PRO A 68 15.62 18.60 -24.77
N LEU A 69 15.76 17.93 -23.63
CA LEU A 69 14.66 17.42 -22.79
C LEU A 69 14.25 18.39 -21.68
N ALA A 70 14.91 19.56 -21.56
CA ALA A 70 14.69 20.47 -20.44
C ALA A 70 13.23 20.95 -20.27
N ALA A 71 12.48 21.05 -21.38
CA ALA A 71 11.08 21.46 -21.36
C ALA A 71 10.11 20.34 -20.91
N SER A 72 10.55 19.08 -20.95
CA SER A 72 9.73 17.91 -20.62
C SER A 72 10.09 17.28 -19.27
N ALA A 73 11.22 17.65 -18.68
CA ALA A 73 11.73 17.05 -17.46
C ALA A 73 10.95 17.49 -16.22
N ASN A 74 10.82 16.57 -15.26
CA ASN A 74 10.31 16.86 -13.93
C ASN A 74 11.40 17.45 -13.03
N LEU A 75 12.66 17.03 -13.22
CA LEU A 75 13.83 17.57 -12.55
C LEU A 75 14.93 17.88 -13.56
N LEU A 76 15.53 19.06 -13.39
CA LEU A 76 16.69 19.50 -14.17
C LEU A 76 17.93 19.48 -13.28
N ASP A 77 18.93 18.68 -13.65
CA ASP A 77 20.22 18.65 -12.97
C ASP A 77 21.38 18.43 -13.98
N ASN A 78 22.43 19.26 -13.89
CA ASN A 78 23.59 19.16 -14.79
C ASN A 78 24.54 18.02 -14.44
N ALA A 79 24.34 17.33 -13.31
CA ALA A 79 25.03 16.09 -12.96
C ALA A 79 24.49 14.87 -13.73
N VAL A 80 23.41 15.01 -14.50
CA VAL A 80 22.96 13.97 -15.46
C VAL A 80 23.98 13.90 -16.60
N ASP A 81 25.08 13.18 -16.39
CA ASP A 81 26.21 13.04 -17.31
C ASP A 81 26.95 11.73 -16.95
N TYR A 82 26.37 10.60 -17.32
CA TYR A 82 26.88 9.29 -16.93
C TYR A 82 27.98 8.83 -17.88
N GLN A 83 28.95 8.06 -17.41
CA GLN A 83 30.02 7.57 -18.29
C GLN A 83 29.48 6.52 -19.25
N ASN A 84 30.05 6.45 -20.46
CA ASN A 84 29.61 5.56 -21.54
C ASN A 84 29.91 4.06 -21.29
N GLY A 85 30.43 3.72 -20.11
CA GLY A 85 30.52 2.36 -19.58
C GLY A 85 31.91 1.69 -19.69
N PRO A 86 32.05 0.51 -19.06
CA PRO A 86 31.04 -0.18 -18.24
C PRO A 86 30.81 0.50 -16.88
N ASP A 87 29.57 0.84 -16.54
CA ASP A 87 29.19 1.64 -15.36
C ASP A 87 27.79 1.26 -14.85
N SER A 88 27.35 1.81 -13.72
CA SER A 88 25.99 1.60 -13.19
C SER A 88 25.32 2.89 -12.72
N VAL A 89 23.99 2.90 -12.70
CA VAL A 89 23.16 3.94 -12.08
C VAL A 89 22.27 3.28 -11.05
N GLN A 90 22.24 3.81 -9.84
CA GLN A 90 21.43 3.32 -8.73
C GLN A 90 20.41 4.37 -8.30
N LEU A 91 19.19 3.91 -8.01
CA LEU A 91 18.20 4.65 -7.23
C LEU A 91 18.40 4.26 -5.76
N ARG A 92 18.66 5.25 -4.89
CA ARG A 92 18.97 5.02 -3.48
C ARG A 92 18.09 5.79 -2.54
N GLN A 93 17.82 5.20 -1.37
CA GLN A 93 17.36 5.89 -0.17
C GLN A 93 18.47 5.81 0.89
N GLY A 94 19.17 6.91 1.13
CA GLY A 94 20.38 6.89 1.95
C GLY A 94 21.43 5.91 1.39
N SER A 95 21.79 4.88 2.16
CA SER A 95 22.70 3.82 1.73
C SER A 95 22.02 2.60 1.09
N THR A 96 20.69 2.53 1.13
CA THR A 96 19.91 1.42 0.59
C THR A 96 19.72 1.62 -0.92
N VAL A 97 20.02 0.59 -1.70
CA VAL A 97 19.75 0.55 -3.15
C VAL A 97 18.34 0.00 -3.35
N LEU A 98 17.49 0.79 -4.00
CA LEU A 98 16.09 0.44 -4.29
C LEU A 98 15.92 -0.18 -5.68
N ASP A 99 16.78 0.21 -6.62
CA ASP A 99 16.84 -0.28 -8.00
C ASP A 99 18.21 0.10 -8.56
N ALA A 100 18.79 -0.72 -9.44
CA ALA A 100 20.05 -0.43 -10.09
C ALA A 100 20.14 -0.98 -11.51
N VAL A 101 20.65 -0.17 -12.43
CA VAL A 101 20.99 -0.61 -13.79
C VAL A 101 22.50 -0.49 -14.03
N GLY A 102 23.17 -1.62 -14.24
CA GLY A 102 24.54 -1.69 -14.72
C GLY A 102 24.57 -2.00 -16.22
N TYR A 103 25.38 -1.27 -16.98
CA TYR A 103 25.42 -1.35 -18.43
C TYR A 103 26.83 -1.42 -19.00
N GLY A 104 26.97 -2.19 -20.08
CA GLY A 104 28.23 -2.36 -20.80
C GLY A 104 29.04 -3.60 -20.38
N PRO A 105 30.17 -3.85 -21.05
CA PRO A 105 30.95 -5.07 -20.84
C PRO A 105 31.85 -4.94 -19.59
N PHE A 106 31.39 -5.45 -18.45
CA PHE A 106 32.20 -5.55 -17.23
C PHE A 106 33.24 -6.66 -17.36
N SER A 107 34.51 -6.33 -17.13
CA SER A 107 35.60 -7.29 -16.97
C SER A 107 35.74 -7.72 -15.51
N ALA A 108 36.58 -8.72 -15.25
CA ALA A 108 36.81 -9.22 -13.88
C ALA A 108 37.45 -8.21 -12.93
N SER A 109 38.04 -7.12 -13.44
CA SER A 109 38.60 -6.03 -12.63
C SER A 109 37.63 -4.88 -12.40
N ASP A 110 36.48 -4.87 -13.09
CA ASP A 110 35.48 -3.82 -12.96
C ASP A 110 34.49 -4.16 -11.83
N VAL A 111 33.88 -3.13 -11.26
CA VAL A 111 32.89 -3.22 -10.19
C VAL A 111 31.50 -3.09 -10.80
N PHE A 112 30.79 -4.21 -10.90
CA PHE A 112 29.38 -4.21 -11.26
C PHE A 112 28.52 -3.85 -10.05
N ALA A 113 27.70 -2.80 -10.17
CA ALA A 113 26.80 -2.32 -9.13
C ALA A 113 25.34 -2.23 -9.62
N GLY A 114 24.99 -3.00 -10.65
CA GLY A 114 23.63 -3.23 -11.11
C GLY A 114 23.02 -4.48 -10.46
N GLU A 115 21.92 -4.95 -11.05
CA GLU A 115 21.21 -6.17 -10.64
C GLU A 115 21.53 -7.33 -11.60
N GLY A 116 21.75 -8.52 -11.05
CA GLY A 116 22.01 -9.73 -11.84
C GLY A 116 23.17 -9.59 -12.84
N ASN A 117 22.87 -9.70 -14.14
CA ASN A 117 23.85 -9.54 -15.21
C ASN A 117 23.75 -8.14 -15.85
N PRO A 118 24.85 -7.58 -16.40
CA PRO A 118 24.82 -6.26 -17.01
C PRO A 118 23.88 -6.18 -18.22
N ALA A 119 23.14 -5.07 -18.31
CA ALA A 119 22.40 -4.69 -19.50
C ALA A 119 23.33 -4.55 -20.72
N PRO A 120 22.82 -4.80 -21.95
CA PRO A 120 23.62 -4.65 -23.16
C PRO A 120 24.19 -3.22 -23.29
N PRO A 121 25.37 -3.02 -23.90
CA PRO A 121 25.93 -1.68 -24.11
C PRO A 121 25.05 -0.88 -25.09
N PRO A 122 24.43 0.25 -24.69
CA PRO A 122 23.66 1.06 -25.61
C PRO A 122 24.60 1.76 -26.61
N PRO A 123 24.30 1.75 -27.92
CA PRO A 123 25.05 2.57 -28.88
C PRO A 123 24.77 4.06 -28.67
N THR A 124 25.67 4.92 -29.12
CA THR A 124 25.52 6.37 -29.00
C THR A 124 24.17 6.86 -29.49
N GLY A 125 23.47 7.58 -28.63
CA GLY A 125 22.16 8.17 -28.90
C GLY A 125 20.97 7.25 -28.62
N ALA A 126 21.17 5.96 -28.40
CA ALA A 126 20.14 5.04 -27.92
C ALA A 126 20.00 5.10 -26.38
N SER A 127 18.91 4.56 -25.86
CA SER A 127 18.71 4.35 -24.43
C SER A 127 18.67 2.86 -24.10
N LEU A 128 18.86 2.55 -22.82
CA LEU A 128 18.39 1.31 -22.24
C LEU A 128 17.03 1.57 -21.64
N THR A 129 16.04 0.85 -22.12
CA THR A 129 14.69 0.91 -21.59
C THR A 129 14.38 -0.42 -20.94
N ARG A 130 13.81 -0.38 -19.73
CA ARG A 130 12.95 -1.47 -19.30
C ARG A 130 11.81 -1.58 -20.30
N ASP A 131 11.22 -2.75 -20.39
CA ASP A 131 10.08 -2.92 -21.26
C ASP A 131 8.88 -2.03 -20.83
N ALA A 132 7.82 -2.08 -21.63
CA ALA A 132 6.61 -1.30 -21.39
C ALA A 132 5.89 -1.55 -20.07
N VAL A 133 6.31 -2.59 -19.36
CA VAL A 133 5.69 -3.04 -18.13
C VAL A 133 6.62 -2.77 -16.93
N CYS A 134 7.82 -2.22 -17.18
CA CYS A 134 8.86 -1.93 -16.20
C CYS A 134 9.24 -3.17 -15.38
N THR A 135 9.34 -4.32 -16.05
CA THR A 135 9.74 -5.59 -15.45
C THR A 135 11.02 -5.46 -14.64
N ASP A 136 11.01 -6.04 -13.45
CA ASP A 136 12.18 -6.12 -12.58
C ASP A 136 12.36 -7.55 -12.06
N THR A 137 13.28 -8.29 -12.68
CA THR A 137 13.61 -9.68 -12.32
C THR A 137 14.85 -9.77 -11.44
N ASP A 138 15.32 -8.63 -10.92
CA ASP A 138 16.64 -8.47 -10.30
C ASP A 138 17.79 -8.87 -11.26
N ASP A 139 17.61 -8.72 -12.58
CA ASP A 139 18.63 -9.00 -13.61
C ASP A 139 18.56 -8.02 -14.78
N ASN A 140 19.52 -7.07 -14.84
CA ASN A 140 19.48 -6.01 -15.84
C ASN A 140 19.57 -6.50 -17.28
N ALA A 141 20.21 -7.65 -17.54
CA ALA A 141 20.30 -8.22 -18.88
C ALA A 141 18.96 -8.78 -19.37
N ALA A 142 18.09 -9.20 -18.44
CA ALA A 142 16.74 -9.66 -18.73
C ALA A 142 15.76 -8.49 -18.86
N ASP A 143 15.95 -7.47 -18.02
CA ASP A 143 14.96 -6.39 -17.84
C ASP A 143 15.16 -5.23 -18.80
N PHE A 144 16.40 -4.95 -19.21
CA PHE A 144 16.71 -3.82 -20.10
C PHE A 144 17.05 -4.25 -21.52
N SER A 145 16.50 -3.50 -22.47
CA SER A 145 16.80 -3.65 -23.90
C SER A 145 17.21 -2.32 -24.52
N ILE A 146 17.92 -2.39 -25.65
CA ILE A 146 18.34 -1.19 -26.38
C ILE A 146 17.14 -0.60 -27.13
N ALA A 147 16.77 0.62 -26.78
CA ALA A 147 15.83 1.44 -27.52
C ALA A 147 16.60 2.39 -28.46
N LEU A 148 16.53 2.11 -29.76
CA LEU A 148 17.15 2.97 -30.79
C LEU A 148 16.48 4.35 -30.90
N ILE A 149 15.26 4.47 -30.41
CA ILE A 149 14.53 5.73 -30.29
C ILE A 149 14.13 5.87 -28.82
N PRO A 150 14.83 6.73 -28.06
CA PRO A 150 14.47 6.97 -26.67
C PRO A 150 13.04 7.50 -26.53
N THR A 151 12.36 7.13 -25.45
CA THR A 151 10.94 7.45 -25.21
C THR A 151 10.69 8.29 -23.95
N PRO A 152 11.49 9.33 -23.67
CA PRO A 152 11.39 10.04 -22.40
C PRO A 152 10.01 10.67 -22.18
N GLY A 153 9.39 10.38 -21.04
CA GLY A 153 8.08 10.87 -20.63
C GLY A 153 6.89 10.26 -21.39
N ARG A 154 7.05 9.08 -22.00
CA ARG A 154 5.97 8.37 -22.71
C ARG A 154 5.95 6.89 -22.33
N ALA A 155 4.75 6.37 -22.02
CA ALA A 155 4.55 4.93 -21.92
C ALA A 155 4.88 4.24 -23.26
N THR A 156 5.82 3.30 -23.24
CA THR A 156 6.05 2.41 -24.39
C THR A 156 4.81 1.53 -24.58
N GLY A 157 4.31 1.41 -25.80
CA GLY A 157 3.03 0.75 -26.08
C GLY A 157 3.14 -0.77 -26.15
N SER A 158 2.72 -1.48 -25.10
CA SER A 158 2.01 -2.79 -25.12
C SER A 158 1.52 -3.13 -23.72
N ALA A 159 0.29 -3.65 -23.60
CA ALA A 159 -0.38 -3.87 -22.33
C ALA A 159 0.32 -4.97 -21.50
N CYS A 160 0.69 -4.61 -20.27
CA CYS A 160 1.27 -5.47 -19.26
C CYS A 160 0.32 -6.59 -18.79
N THR A 161 0.87 -7.80 -18.58
CA THR A 161 0.27 -8.84 -17.73
C THR A 161 0.96 -8.86 -16.37
N PRO A 162 0.29 -8.51 -15.26
CA PRO A 162 0.93 -8.53 -13.96
C PRO A 162 1.31 -9.96 -13.56
N GLY A 163 2.44 -10.12 -12.84
CA GLY A 163 3.01 -11.41 -12.48
C GLY A 163 2.06 -12.33 -11.73
N ALA A 164 2.43 -13.61 -11.62
CA ALA A 164 1.61 -14.60 -10.92
C ALA A 164 1.54 -14.32 -9.41
N TRP A 165 0.40 -14.64 -8.81
CA TRP A 165 0.25 -14.64 -7.36
C TRP A 165 1.17 -15.67 -6.71
N ARG A 166 1.83 -15.28 -5.62
CA ARG A 166 2.70 -16.11 -4.79
C ARG A 166 2.07 -16.20 -3.40
N LEU A 167 1.77 -17.41 -2.96
CA LEU A 167 1.21 -17.68 -1.63
C LEU A 167 2.31 -18.15 -0.69
N ALA A 168 2.26 -17.73 0.56
CA ALA A 168 3.15 -18.16 1.62
C ALA A 168 2.42 -18.27 2.96
N THR A 169 2.85 -19.20 3.81
CA THR A 169 2.49 -19.22 5.22
C THR A 169 3.47 -18.32 5.98
N VAL A 170 2.94 -17.38 6.77
CA VAL A 170 3.72 -16.44 7.57
C VAL A 170 3.94 -16.99 8.97
N ASP A 171 2.86 -17.45 9.62
CA ASP A 171 2.89 -17.96 10.99
C ASP A 171 1.99 -19.19 11.11
N ASP A 172 2.58 -20.34 11.39
CA ASP A 172 1.92 -21.64 11.53
C ASP A 172 1.90 -22.14 12.98
N SER A 173 2.09 -21.25 13.97
CA SER A 173 2.14 -21.64 15.38
C SER A 173 0.82 -22.15 15.97
N GLY A 174 -0.26 -22.19 15.17
CA GLY A 174 -1.61 -22.62 15.55
C GLY A 174 -2.44 -21.46 16.10
N TYR A 175 -3.65 -21.30 15.54
CA TYR A 175 -4.59 -20.18 15.77
C TYR A 175 -3.94 -18.78 15.69
N ALA A 176 -2.97 -18.64 14.80
CA ALA A 176 -2.31 -17.38 14.51
C ALA A 176 -2.91 -16.77 13.23
N GLY A 177 -3.34 -15.50 13.28
CA GLY A 177 -3.70 -14.76 12.07
C GLY A 177 -5.12 -14.19 12.05
N GLU A 178 -5.92 -14.43 13.09
CA GLU A 178 -7.27 -13.83 13.17
C GLU A 178 -7.19 -12.30 13.17
N TYR A 179 -8.18 -11.65 12.57
CA TYR A 179 -8.26 -10.18 12.44
C TYR A 179 -7.01 -9.52 11.83
N SER A 180 -6.32 -10.19 10.89
CA SER A 180 -5.08 -9.64 10.32
C SER A 180 -5.30 -8.29 9.63
N SER A 181 -4.34 -7.39 9.79
CA SER A 181 -4.25 -6.15 9.01
C SER A 181 -2.85 -5.95 8.47
N ILE A 182 -2.71 -5.44 7.24
CA ILE A 182 -1.46 -5.27 6.52
C ILE A 182 -1.24 -3.81 6.10
N ALA A 183 -0.01 -3.34 6.27
CA ALA A 183 0.50 -2.12 5.66
C ALA A 183 1.76 -2.45 4.86
N ALA A 184 1.95 -1.80 3.73
CA ALA A 184 3.14 -1.93 2.91
C ALA A 184 3.78 -0.56 2.70
N GLU A 185 5.10 -0.49 2.85
CA GLU A 185 5.89 0.68 2.50
C GLU A 185 6.15 0.71 0.98
N PRO A 186 6.52 1.88 0.42
CA PRO A 186 6.73 2.01 -1.03
C PRO A 186 7.72 0.98 -1.61
N ASP A 187 8.78 0.64 -0.89
CA ASP A 187 9.82 -0.31 -1.31
C ASP A 187 9.39 -1.80 -1.25
N GLY A 188 8.20 -2.08 -0.72
CA GLY A 188 7.70 -3.43 -0.52
C GLY A 188 8.08 -4.06 0.81
N GLU A 189 8.62 -3.30 1.78
CA GLU A 189 8.60 -3.72 3.18
C GLU A 189 7.15 -3.85 3.65
N VAL A 190 6.85 -4.96 4.33
CA VAL A 190 5.49 -5.33 4.74
C VAL A 190 5.40 -5.47 6.25
N HIS A 191 4.29 -4.97 6.80
CA HIS A 191 3.95 -4.98 8.21
C HIS A 191 2.58 -5.63 8.37
N VAL A 192 2.46 -6.66 9.20
CA VAL A 192 1.19 -7.35 9.47
C VAL A 192 0.95 -7.41 10.96
N SER A 193 -0.15 -6.84 11.44
CA SER A 193 -0.64 -7.09 12.80
C SER A 193 -1.69 -8.21 12.77
N TYR A 194 -1.73 -9.06 13.78
CA TYR A 194 -2.72 -10.13 13.87
C TYR A 194 -2.93 -10.62 15.30
N TYR A 195 -4.11 -11.20 15.53
CA TYR A 195 -4.45 -11.84 16.79
C TYR A 195 -3.94 -13.29 16.81
N ASP A 196 -3.23 -13.63 17.88
CA ASP A 196 -2.85 -15.01 18.22
C ASP A 196 -3.80 -15.53 19.29
N ASN A 197 -4.84 -16.23 18.83
CA ASN A 197 -5.91 -16.75 19.66
C ASN A 197 -5.48 -17.97 20.50
N ALA A 198 -4.36 -18.63 20.16
CA ALA A 198 -3.80 -19.68 21.00
C ALA A 198 -3.24 -19.10 22.32
N TRP A 199 -2.78 -17.85 22.30
CA TRP A 199 -2.10 -17.21 23.42
C TRP A 199 -2.73 -15.87 23.86
N ASN A 200 -3.88 -15.51 23.31
CA ASN A 200 -4.64 -14.29 23.60
C ASN A 200 -3.78 -13.01 23.54
N ARG A 201 -2.99 -12.86 22.46
CA ARG A 201 -2.02 -11.77 22.33
C ARG A 201 -2.01 -11.12 20.95
N LEU A 202 -1.55 -9.87 20.91
CA LEU A 202 -1.29 -9.15 19.67
C LEU A 202 0.11 -9.53 19.15
N LYS A 203 0.17 -10.04 17.92
CA LYS A 203 1.42 -10.31 17.22
C LYS A 203 1.62 -9.35 16.05
N TYR A 204 2.88 -9.22 15.68
CA TYR A 204 3.33 -8.43 14.54
C TYR A 204 4.32 -9.26 13.73
N ALA A 205 4.13 -9.28 12.42
CA ALA A 205 5.07 -9.85 11.46
C ALA A 205 5.59 -8.76 10.52
N ASN A 206 6.88 -8.80 10.23
CA ASN A 206 7.54 -7.88 9.31
C ASN A 206 8.34 -8.66 8.27
N LYS A 207 8.27 -8.21 7.02
CA LYS A 207 9.10 -8.70 5.93
C LYS A 207 9.75 -7.51 5.24
N PRO A 208 11.06 -7.29 5.43
CA PRO A 208 11.81 -6.29 4.66
C PRO A 208 11.73 -6.57 3.15
N ALA A 209 11.95 -5.55 2.32
CA ALA A 209 12.08 -5.71 0.87
C ALA A 209 13.14 -6.79 0.55
N GLY A 210 12.76 -7.79 -0.26
CA GLY A 210 13.62 -8.96 -0.56
C GLY A 210 13.96 -9.89 0.63
N GLY A 211 13.54 -9.54 1.85
CA GLY A 211 13.87 -10.26 3.08
C GLY A 211 12.92 -11.41 3.44
N SER A 212 13.19 -12.02 4.59
CA SER A 212 12.36 -13.06 5.20
C SER A 212 11.48 -12.50 6.33
N TRP A 213 10.39 -13.22 6.65
CA TRP A 213 9.51 -12.84 7.74
C TRP A 213 10.22 -12.91 9.10
N SER A 214 9.97 -11.91 9.93
CA SER A 214 10.26 -11.87 11.36
C SER A 214 8.94 -11.70 12.12
N ILE A 215 8.81 -12.36 13.27
CA ILE A 215 7.58 -12.36 14.07
C ILE A 215 7.92 -12.00 15.51
N GLU A 216 7.11 -11.13 16.11
CA GLU A 216 7.22 -10.70 17.48
C GLU A 216 5.85 -10.52 18.14
N THR A 217 5.84 -10.54 19.48
CA THR A 217 4.66 -10.17 20.28
C THR A 217 4.67 -8.67 20.48
N ALA A 218 3.65 -7.97 19.96
CA ALA A 218 3.52 -6.52 20.11
C ALA A 218 2.88 -6.12 21.45
N ASP A 219 1.92 -6.91 21.92
CA ASP A 219 1.35 -6.79 23.27
C ASP A 219 0.89 -8.16 23.77
N SER A 220 1.04 -8.39 25.07
CA SER A 220 0.52 -9.57 25.75
C SER A 220 0.14 -9.20 27.16
N ASP A 221 -1.01 -9.67 27.60
CA ASP A 221 -1.53 -9.40 28.93
C ASP A 221 -1.83 -10.74 29.63
N SER A 222 -1.22 -10.97 30.80
CA SER A 222 -1.43 -12.22 31.54
C SER A 222 -2.80 -12.35 32.18
N THR A 223 -3.57 -11.26 32.21
CA THR A 223 -4.87 -11.18 32.88
C THR A 223 -6.05 -11.12 31.91
N TRP A 224 -5.84 -10.59 30.71
CA TRP A 224 -6.91 -10.39 29.73
C TRP A 224 -6.46 -10.72 28.33
N ASP A 225 -7.43 -11.02 27.48
CA ASP A 225 -7.21 -11.22 26.07
C ASP A 225 -6.99 -9.87 25.35
N VAL A 226 -5.92 -9.79 24.56
CA VAL A 226 -5.52 -8.61 23.79
C VAL A 226 -5.22 -8.95 22.34
N GLY A 227 -5.55 -8.04 21.43
CA GLY A 227 -5.14 -8.09 20.03
C GLY A 227 -6.27 -8.36 19.04
N GLN A 228 -7.51 -8.52 19.52
CA GLN A 228 -8.68 -8.68 18.66
C GLN A 228 -8.93 -7.42 17.82
N TYR A 229 -9.47 -7.61 16.61
CA TYR A 229 -9.83 -6.54 15.67
C TYR A 229 -8.69 -5.53 15.43
N THR A 230 -7.47 -6.04 15.25
CA THR A 230 -6.30 -5.19 15.07
C THR A 230 -6.31 -4.50 13.71
N ASP A 231 -5.85 -3.26 13.67
CA ASP A 231 -5.58 -2.52 12.44
C ASP A 231 -4.21 -1.83 12.52
N ILE A 232 -3.50 -1.74 11.40
CA ILE A 232 -2.10 -1.29 11.34
C ILE A 232 -1.91 -0.14 10.36
N ALA A 233 -1.15 0.86 10.78
CA ALA A 233 -0.65 1.92 9.91
C ALA A 233 0.84 2.15 10.18
N VAL A 234 1.56 2.59 9.15
CA VAL A 234 2.97 3.00 9.25
C VAL A 234 3.06 4.47 8.90
N ASP A 235 3.70 5.27 9.76
CA ASP A 235 3.90 6.69 9.47
C ASP A 235 5.11 6.93 8.54
N SER A 236 5.25 8.16 8.04
CA SER A 236 6.34 8.52 7.13
C SER A 236 7.75 8.42 7.74
N SER A 237 7.87 8.09 9.03
CA SER A 237 9.16 7.84 9.70
C SER A 237 9.45 6.34 9.87
N GLY A 238 8.61 5.46 9.30
CA GLY A 238 8.68 4.00 9.46
C GLY A 238 8.24 3.54 10.84
N ARG A 239 7.53 4.38 11.61
CA ARG A 239 6.99 3.96 12.91
C ARG A 239 5.70 3.19 12.67
N VAL A 240 5.61 2.03 13.32
CA VAL A 240 4.42 1.20 13.29
C VAL A 240 3.42 1.66 14.36
N HIS A 241 2.15 1.69 13.98
CA HIS A 241 1.01 2.07 14.79
C HIS A 241 -0.05 0.98 14.67
N ILE A 242 -0.47 0.40 15.81
CA ILE A 242 -1.47 -0.67 15.83
C ILE A 242 -2.59 -0.27 16.79
N SER A 243 -3.82 -0.17 16.31
CA SER A 243 -5.02 -0.12 17.15
C SER A 243 -5.58 -1.52 17.31
N TYR A 244 -6.06 -1.86 18.50
CA TYR A 244 -6.60 -3.20 18.77
C TYR A 244 -7.49 -3.16 20.01
N LEU A 245 -8.28 -4.22 20.20
CA LEU A 245 -9.10 -4.36 21.39
C LEU A 245 -8.45 -5.24 22.45
N ARG A 246 -8.76 -4.89 23.70
CA ARG A 246 -8.61 -5.76 24.88
C ARG A 246 -9.97 -6.20 25.34
N ASN A 247 -10.15 -7.51 25.46
CA ASN A 247 -11.37 -8.11 25.96
C ASN A 247 -11.76 -7.49 27.31
N LEU A 248 -13.01 -7.07 27.45
CA LEU A 248 -13.60 -6.40 28.62
C LEU A 248 -12.99 -5.03 28.99
N SER A 249 -12.03 -4.50 28.23
CA SER A 249 -11.34 -3.24 28.57
C SER A 249 -11.32 -2.21 27.45
N GLY A 250 -11.85 -2.48 26.26
CA GLY A 250 -11.96 -1.49 25.18
C GLY A 250 -10.65 -1.24 24.40
N LEU A 251 -10.57 -0.07 23.76
CA LEU A 251 -9.54 0.29 22.78
C LEU A 251 -8.13 0.45 23.38
N LYS A 252 -7.16 -0.22 22.75
CA LYS A 252 -5.72 -0.09 23.01
C LYS A 252 -4.95 0.32 21.75
N TYR A 253 -3.72 0.76 21.98
CA TYR A 253 -2.79 1.15 20.94
C TYR A 253 -1.36 0.70 21.27
N ALA A 254 -0.67 0.17 20.27
CA ALA A 254 0.71 -0.26 20.34
C ALA A 254 1.54 0.45 19.28
N THR A 255 2.78 0.79 19.59
CA THR A 255 3.69 1.43 18.65
C THR A 255 5.13 1.00 18.84
N LYS A 256 5.87 0.99 17.74
CA LYS A 256 7.30 0.70 17.69
C LYS A 256 7.93 1.59 16.62
N SER A 257 9.00 2.29 16.95
CA SER A 257 9.77 3.09 15.97
C SER A 257 10.51 2.18 14.99
N ALA A 258 10.79 2.67 13.79
CA ALA A 258 11.57 1.95 12.76
C ALA A 258 12.87 1.32 13.32
N THR A 259 13.64 2.08 14.11
CA THR A 259 14.90 1.60 14.72
C THR A 259 14.73 1.06 16.15
N GLY A 260 13.49 0.92 16.63
CA GLY A 260 13.18 0.52 18.00
C GLY A 260 13.22 -0.99 18.16
N THR A 261 13.57 -1.46 19.37
CA THR A 261 13.56 -2.90 19.69
C THR A 261 12.41 -3.29 20.63
N THR A 262 11.61 -2.32 21.09
CA THR A 262 10.55 -2.53 22.07
C THR A 262 9.24 -1.91 21.62
N TRP A 263 8.14 -2.60 21.92
CA TRP A 263 6.79 -2.10 21.76
C TRP A 263 6.37 -1.26 22.96
N THR A 264 5.59 -0.21 22.70
CA THR A 264 4.89 0.57 23.72
C THR A 264 3.39 0.40 23.53
N ALA A 265 2.73 -0.29 24.45
CA ALA A 265 1.28 -0.47 24.48
C ALA A 265 0.63 0.50 25.48
N THR A 266 -0.54 1.06 25.14
CA THR A 266 -1.28 2.02 25.96
C THR A 266 -2.78 1.75 25.88
N GLN A 267 -3.47 1.80 27.03
CA GLN A 267 -4.94 1.80 27.07
C GLN A 267 -5.45 3.19 26.69
N ILE A 268 -6.26 3.29 25.64
CA ILE A 268 -6.83 4.57 25.18
C ILE A 268 -8.16 4.83 25.88
N HIS A 269 -9.05 3.85 25.82
CA HIS A 269 -10.40 3.97 26.35
C HIS A 269 -10.76 2.68 27.10
N SER A 270 -11.41 2.82 28.26
CA SER A 270 -11.68 1.71 29.19
C SER A 270 -13.16 1.34 29.30
N ARG A 271 -13.94 1.59 28.24
CA ARG A 271 -15.37 1.29 28.15
C ARG A 271 -15.66 0.79 26.73
N GLY A 272 -16.47 -0.26 26.63
CA GLY A 272 -16.87 -0.87 25.36
C GLY A 272 -16.49 -2.35 25.33
N HIS A 273 -17.46 -3.18 24.99
CA HIS A 273 -17.29 -4.57 24.55
C HIS A 273 -17.15 -4.61 23.01
N ASP A 274 -16.83 -5.77 22.44
CA ASP A 274 -16.93 -6.25 21.04
C ASP A 274 -17.05 -5.27 19.83
N GLY A 275 -16.14 -4.29 19.70
CA GLY A 275 -16.06 -3.40 18.54
C GLY A 275 -14.91 -3.66 17.55
N GLN A 276 -15.02 -3.15 16.33
CA GLN A 276 -13.88 -3.04 15.41
C GLN A 276 -13.20 -1.67 15.56
N THR A 277 -11.93 -1.59 15.18
CA THR A 277 -11.18 -0.35 15.13
C THR A 277 -10.47 -0.21 13.78
N SER A 278 -10.28 1.03 13.33
CA SER A 278 -9.46 1.32 12.17
C SER A 278 -8.56 2.52 12.44
N ILE A 279 -7.32 2.48 11.92
CA ILE A 279 -6.26 3.46 12.22
C ILE A 279 -5.64 4.02 10.94
N VAL A 280 -5.40 5.33 10.94
CA VAL A 280 -4.54 6.00 9.97
C VAL A 280 -3.60 6.98 10.66
N THR A 281 -2.53 7.33 9.95
CA THR A 281 -1.62 8.42 10.37
C THR A 281 -1.54 9.48 9.28
N ASN A 282 -1.33 10.72 9.71
CA ASN A 282 -0.99 11.83 8.84
C ASN A 282 -0.09 12.83 9.58
N ALA A 283 0.17 13.99 8.99
CA ALA A 283 1.02 15.02 9.59
C ALA A 283 0.50 15.57 10.94
N ASP A 284 -0.80 15.46 11.22
CA ASP A 284 -1.41 15.90 12.48
C ASP A 284 -1.31 14.86 13.60
N GLY A 285 -1.05 13.59 13.28
CA GLY A 285 -0.83 12.53 14.26
C GLY A 285 -1.50 11.20 13.91
N VAL A 286 -2.00 10.52 14.94
CA VAL A 286 -2.64 9.20 14.83
C VAL A 286 -4.15 9.34 15.03
N HIS A 287 -4.92 8.74 14.13
CA HIS A 287 -6.37 8.86 14.03
C HIS A 287 -6.97 7.46 14.09
N ILE A 288 -7.91 7.23 15.01
CA ILE A 288 -8.54 5.92 15.19
C ILE A 288 -10.06 6.10 15.22
N SER A 289 -10.79 5.41 14.34
CA SER A 289 -12.23 5.17 14.52
C SER A 289 -12.45 3.87 15.27
N TYR A 290 -13.46 3.85 16.12
CA TYR A 290 -13.83 2.64 16.85
C TYR A 290 -15.31 2.64 17.22
N TYR A 291 -15.83 1.45 17.44
CA TYR A 291 -17.19 1.25 17.94
C TYR A 291 -17.21 1.16 19.46
N GLU A 292 -18.17 1.83 20.09
CA GLU A 292 -18.42 1.77 21.53
C GLU A 292 -19.71 1.00 21.82
N ASP A 293 -19.58 -0.24 22.29
CA ASP A 293 -20.72 -1.14 22.48
C ASP A 293 -21.69 -0.78 23.62
N ASN A 294 -21.32 0.06 24.59
CA ASN A 294 -22.24 0.37 25.70
C ASN A 294 -23.35 1.32 25.24
N TYR A 295 -23.01 2.23 24.34
CA TYR A 295 -23.91 3.22 23.78
C TYR A 295 -24.27 2.94 22.32
N PHE A 296 -23.57 1.99 21.68
CA PHE A 296 -23.71 1.65 20.27
C PHE A 296 -23.32 2.84 19.35
N ASP A 297 -22.28 3.57 19.78
CA ASP A 297 -21.83 4.83 19.17
C ASP A 297 -20.58 4.63 18.31
N LEU A 298 -20.45 5.46 17.26
CA LEU A 298 -19.23 5.59 16.48
C LEU A 298 -18.35 6.66 17.11
N GLU A 299 -17.16 6.27 17.53
CA GLU A 299 -16.25 7.11 18.29
C GLU A 299 -14.93 7.35 17.56
N TYR A 300 -14.22 8.41 17.97
CA TYR A 300 -12.96 8.85 17.41
C TYR A 300 -11.92 9.11 18.49
N ALA A 301 -10.74 8.49 18.34
CA ALA A 301 -9.57 8.75 19.17
C ALA A 301 -8.45 9.39 18.35
N TYR A 302 -7.90 10.49 18.87
CA TYR A 302 -6.85 11.27 18.23
C TYR A 302 -5.65 11.45 19.15
N LYS A 303 -4.45 11.14 18.66
CA LYS A 303 -3.18 11.47 19.32
C LYS A 303 -2.43 12.48 18.46
N PRO A 304 -2.38 13.76 18.87
CA PRO A 304 -1.64 14.77 18.13
C PRO A 304 -0.16 14.40 17.96
N ALA A 305 0.43 14.79 16.83
CA ALA A 305 1.85 14.64 16.55
C ALA A 305 2.69 15.24 17.70
N GLY A 306 3.64 14.47 18.21
CA GLY A 306 4.48 14.86 19.36
C GLY A 306 3.79 14.82 20.73
N SER A 307 2.49 14.54 20.81
CA SER A 307 1.76 14.38 22.07
C SER A 307 1.86 12.96 22.63
N SER A 308 1.76 12.81 23.96
CA SER A 308 1.56 11.54 24.65
C SER A 308 0.11 11.30 25.11
N THR A 309 -0.79 12.27 24.86
CA THR A 309 -2.18 12.25 25.33
C THR A 309 -3.15 12.03 24.18
N TRP A 310 -4.15 11.18 24.42
CA TRP A 310 -5.27 10.92 23.52
C TRP A 310 -6.43 11.89 23.79
N GLN A 311 -7.09 12.30 22.72
CA GLN A 311 -8.34 13.06 22.73
C GLN A 311 -9.45 12.15 22.18
N LEU A 312 -10.62 12.17 22.81
CA LEU A 312 -11.78 11.36 22.42
C LEU A 312 -12.93 12.28 22.00
N GLU A 313 -13.66 11.90 20.96
CA GLU A 313 -14.78 12.63 20.38
C GLU A 313 -15.76 11.63 19.74
N SER A 314 -17.06 11.78 20.01
CA SER A 314 -18.08 10.99 19.31
C SER A 314 -18.29 11.51 17.88
N ILE A 315 -18.31 10.61 16.89
CA ILE A 315 -18.63 10.94 15.50
C ILE A 315 -20.15 10.94 15.30
N GLU A 316 -20.82 9.89 15.75
CA GLU A 316 -22.27 9.72 15.66
C GLU A 316 -22.79 8.92 16.85
N THR A 317 -23.91 9.37 17.41
CA THR A 317 -24.50 8.80 18.64
C THR A 317 -25.99 8.47 18.50
N GLN A 318 -26.57 8.62 17.30
CA GLN A 318 -27.96 8.27 17.05
C GLN A 318 -28.07 6.90 16.39
N GLY A 319 -28.63 5.94 17.11
CA GLY A 319 -28.90 4.59 16.60
C GLY A 319 -27.87 3.58 17.09
N SER A 320 -27.63 2.54 16.29
CA SER A 320 -26.59 1.53 16.52
C SER A 320 -25.58 1.64 15.39
N VAL A 321 -24.56 2.49 15.57
CA VAL A 321 -23.69 2.96 14.50
C VAL A 321 -22.24 2.59 14.76
N GLY A 322 -21.52 2.15 13.73
CA GLY A 322 -20.07 2.06 13.77
C GLY A 322 -19.48 0.67 14.02
N ARG A 323 -20.28 -0.39 14.22
CA ARG A 323 -19.78 -1.76 14.50
C ARG A 323 -18.71 -2.20 13.50
N HIS A 324 -18.85 -1.78 12.25
CA HIS A 324 -17.80 -1.90 11.23
C HIS A 324 -17.46 -0.49 10.73
N SER A 325 -16.28 0.02 11.07
CA SER A 325 -15.81 1.33 10.59
C SER A 325 -14.42 1.21 9.96
N ALA A 326 -14.20 1.96 8.89
CA ALA A 326 -12.90 2.12 8.26
C ALA A 326 -12.60 3.60 8.09
N ILE A 327 -11.39 4.01 8.44
CA ILE A 327 -10.93 5.40 8.34
C ILE A 327 -9.85 5.56 7.27
N ALA A 328 -9.92 6.63 6.49
CA ALA A 328 -8.88 7.06 5.55
C ALA A 328 -8.58 8.56 5.72
N THR A 329 -7.39 8.98 5.35
CA THR A 329 -6.99 10.40 5.32
C THR A 329 -6.74 10.85 3.88
N ASP A 330 -7.18 12.06 3.54
CA ASP A 330 -6.84 12.69 2.26
C ASP A 330 -5.52 13.50 2.37
N ALA A 331 -5.01 13.95 1.21
CA ALA A 331 -3.78 14.74 1.12
C ALA A 331 -3.90 16.14 1.78
N ALA A 332 -5.11 16.64 2.01
CA ALA A 332 -5.37 17.89 2.72
C ALA A 332 -5.43 17.69 4.26
N GLY A 333 -5.35 16.44 4.74
CA GLY A 333 -5.48 16.07 6.14
C GLY A 333 -6.93 15.93 6.62
N GLY A 334 -7.89 15.86 5.70
CA GLY A 334 -9.28 15.51 5.99
C GLY A 334 -9.40 14.01 6.32
N LEU A 335 -10.32 13.68 7.23
CA LEU A 335 -10.60 12.31 7.65
C LEU A 335 -11.92 11.83 7.08
N HIS A 336 -11.92 10.62 6.56
CA HIS A 336 -13.03 9.95 5.89
C HIS A 336 -13.34 8.67 6.64
N VAL A 337 -14.55 8.51 7.14
CA VAL A 337 -14.97 7.29 7.83
C VAL A 337 -16.16 6.69 7.11
N ALA A 338 -16.01 5.49 6.57
CA ALA A 338 -17.14 4.68 6.12
C ALA A 338 -17.56 3.77 7.27
N TYR A 339 -18.86 3.66 7.54
CA TYR A 339 -19.32 2.88 8.67
C TYR A 339 -20.69 2.24 8.44
N TYR A 340 -20.87 1.08 9.08
CA TYR A 340 -22.11 0.33 9.10
C TYR A 340 -23.04 0.85 10.21
N ASP A 341 -24.30 1.07 9.87
CA ASP A 341 -25.37 1.45 10.78
C ASP A 341 -26.40 0.32 10.89
N GLU A 342 -26.37 -0.39 12.01
CA GLU A 342 -27.23 -1.54 12.33
C GLU A 342 -28.69 -1.13 12.61
N SER A 343 -29.00 0.17 12.59
CA SER A 343 -30.38 0.63 12.63
C SER A 343 -31.17 0.07 11.44
N TRP A 344 -32.51 0.06 11.54
CA TRP A 344 -33.41 -0.66 10.61
C TRP A 344 -32.95 -0.64 9.13
N ARG A 345 -32.56 -1.84 8.64
CA ARG A 345 -32.10 -2.19 7.27
C ARG A 345 -30.59 -2.09 6.98
N GLY A 346 -29.76 -1.74 7.96
CA GLY A 346 -28.30 -1.94 7.87
C GLY A 346 -27.58 -0.97 6.93
N ALA A 347 -27.67 0.34 7.12
CA ALA A 347 -27.19 1.30 6.12
C ALA A 347 -25.65 1.40 6.04
N LEU A 348 -25.15 1.73 4.85
CA LEU A 348 -23.79 2.28 4.69
C LEU A 348 -23.84 3.79 4.88
N ASN A 349 -23.14 4.28 5.91
CA ASN A 349 -23.01 5.70 6.19
C ASN A 349 -21.55 6.17 6.00
N TYR A 350 -21.40 7.49 5.89
CA TYR A 350 -20.12 8.16 5.71
C TYR A 350 -20.03 9.40 6.57
N ALA A 351 -18.91 9.54 7.29
CA ALA A 351 -18.54 10.72 8.04
C ALA A 351 -17.30 11.39 7.44
N TYR A 352 -17.30 12.72 7.41
CA TYR A 352 -16.19 13.53 6.95
C TYR A 352 -15.81 14.55 8.00
N LYS A 353 -14.51 14.65 8.29
CA LYS A 353 -13.93 15.73 9.10
C LYS A 353 -12.88 16.44 8.26
N PRO A 354 -13.19 17.61 7.67
CA PRO A 354 -12.15 18.44 7.11
C PRO A 354 -11.14 18.82 8.20
N ARG A 355 -9.87 19.01 7.83
CA ARG A 355 -8.80 19.33 8.77
C ARG A 355 -9.16 20.52 9.67
N GLY A 356 -9.19 20.30 10.99
CA GLY A 356 -9.51 21.32 11.99
C GLY A 356 -10.98 21.73 12.09
N LEU A 357 -11.90 21.04 11.41
CA LEU A 357 -13.35 21.31 11.44
C LEU A 357 -14.12 20.16 12.13
N ALA A 358 -15.43 20.34 12.29
CA ALA A 358 -16.32 19.35 12.89
C ALA A 358 -16.71 18.24 11.89
N TRP A 359 -17.15 17.10 12.43
CA TRP A 359 -17.69 15.99 11.66
C TRP A 359 -19.01 16.36 10.96
N THR A 360 -19.22 15.79 9.78
CA THR A 360 -20.51 15.75 9.08
C THR A 360 -20.80 14.33 8.64
N THR A 361 -22.05 13.88 8.76
CA THR A 361 -22.48 12.52 8.40
C THR A 361 -23.50 12.53 7.26
N VAL A 362 -23.52 11.46 6.45
CA VAL A 362 -24.52 11.23 5.39
C VAL A 362 -24.70 9.72 5.17
N THR A 363 -25.93 9.32 4.87
CA THR A 363 -26.24 7.95 4.43
C THR A 363 -25.96 7.80 2.94
N LEU A 364 -25.13 6.81 2.58
CA LEU A 364 -24.73 6.51 1.20
C LEU A 364 -25.61 5.46 0.53
N SER A 365 -26.04 4.45 1.30
CA SER A 365 -26.92 3.38 0.82
C SER A 365 -27.89 2.98 1.92
N ASP A 366 -29.18 3.00 1.61
CA ASP A 366 -30.28 2.46 2.43
C ASP A 366 -30.97 1.26 1.75
N THR A 367 -30.45 0.82 0.60
CA THR A 367 -31.02 -0.27 -0.21
C THR A 367 -30.22 -1.56 -0.17
N ALA A 368 -28.92 -1.47 0.18
CA ALA A 368 -28.01 -2.58 0.38
C ALA A 368 -27.34 -2.41 1.75
N ASP A 369 -27.12 -3.53 2.44
CA ASP A 369 -26.48 -3.56 3.73
C ASP A 369 -25.02 -3.09 3.63
N GLY A 370 -24.57 -2.26 4.56
CA GLY A 370 -23.25 -1.61 4.56
C GLY A 370 -22.15 -2.34 5.34
N ALA A 371 -22.31 -3.62 5.69
CA ALA A 371 -21.37 -4.35 6.54
C ALA A 371 -19.94 -4.42 5.98
N TYR A 372 -18.96 -4.50 6.89
CA TYR A 372 -17.52 -4.58 6.60
C TYR A 372 -17.02 -3.56 5.56
N PRO A 373 -17.30 -2.25 5.73
CA PRO A 373 -16.84 -1.27 4.77
C PRO A 373 -15.32 -1.14 4.82
N SER A 374 -14.70 -0.94 3.66
CA SER A 374 -13.30 -0.54 3.53
C SER A 374 -13.24 0.72 2.66
N ILE A 375 -12.41 1.68 3.05
CA ILE A 375 -12.32 2.99 2.39
C ILE A 375 -10.86 3.33 2.04
N ALA A 376 -10.66 3.89 0.84
CA ALA A 376 -9.39 4.46 0.43
C ALA A 376 -9.59 5.77 -0.35
N VAL A 377 -8.60 6.65 -0.28
CA VAL A 377 -8.54 7.89 -1.08
C VAL A 377 -7.50 7.71 -2.18
N ASP A 378 -7.88 7.96 -3.44
CA ASP A 378 -6.95 7.93 -4.57
C ASP A 378 -6.10 9.22 -4.65
N GLY A 379 -5.05 9.21 -5.47
CA GLY A 379 -4.16 10.35 -5.67
C GLY A 379 -4.82 11.59 -6.30
N ASP A 380 -6.00 11.46 -6.90
CA ASP A 380 -6.79 12.57 -7.42
C ASP A 380 -7.78 13.15 -6.38
N GLY A 381 -7.91 12.51 -5.20
CA GLY A 381 -8.87 12.86 -4.16
C GLY A 381 -10.24 12.18 -4.30
N GLY A 382 -10.36 11.17 -5.16
CA GLY A 382 -11.54 10.30 -5.26
C GLY A 382 -11.61 9.35 -4.06
N LEU A 383 -12.82 9.04 -3.60
CA LEU A 383 -13.05 8.07 -2.51
C LEU A 383 -13.60 6.77 -3.06
N HIS A 384 -13.00 5.68 -2.62
CA HIS A 384 -13.35 4.32 -2.98
C HIS A 384 -13.86 3.61 -1.73
N ILE A 385 -15.08 3.08 -1.77
CA ILE A 385 -15.63 2.29 -0.67
C ILE A 385 -16.12 0.95 -1.22
N SER A 386 -15.63 -0.15 -0.66
CA SER A 386 -16.23 -1.48 -0.82
C SER A 386 -17.00 -1.86 0.44
N PHE A 387 -18.05 -2.66 0.30
CA PHE A 387 -18.86 -3.15 1.42
C PHE A 387 -19.58 -4.44 1.05
N TYR A 388 -20.07 -5.17 2.05
CA TYR A 388 -20.77 -6.44 1.91
C TYR A 388 -22.26 -6.25 2.17
N ASP A 389 -23.10 -6.61 1.20
CA ASP A 389 -24.56 -6.57 1.35
C ASP A 389 -25.08 -7.76 2.18
N GLU A 390 -24.77 -7.76 3.48
CA GLU A 390 -25.01 -8.87 4.41
C GLU A 390 -26.46 -9.38 4.45
N PHE A 391 -27.47 -8.51 4.33
CA PHE A 391 -28.88 -8.91 4.40
C PHE A 391 -29.67 -8.73 3.10
N GLY A 392 -29.04 -8.19 2.05
CA GLY A 392 -29.62 -8.07 0.71
C GLY A 392 -29.22 -9.25 -0.17
N ASP A 393 -28.40 -8.98 -1.18
CA ASP A 393 -28.01 -9.98 -2.18
C ASP A 393 -26.74 -10.78 -1.84
N HIS A 394 -26.11 -10.49 -0.69
CA HIS A 394 -24.85 -11.10 -0.22
C HIS A 394 -23.68 -10.94 -1.19
N ASN A 395 -23.70 -9.86 -1.98
CA ASN A 395 -22.65 -9.54 -2.93
C ASN A 395 -21.60 -8.58 -2.35
N LEU A 396 -20.43 -8.57 -2.98
CA LEU A 396 -19.45 -7.52 -2.80
C LEU A 396 -19.91 -6.29 -3.60
N GLN A 397 -20.11 -5.18 -2.91
CA GLN A 397 -20.55 -3.91 -3.49
C GLN A 397 -19.43 -2.88 -3.47
N TYR A 398 -19.54 -1.87 -4.34
CA TYR A 398 -18.61 -0.76 -4.43
C TYR A 398 -19.33 0.56 -4.73
N ILE A 399 -18.90 1.64 -4.08
CA ILE A 399 -19.36 3.01 -4.34
C ILE A 399 -18.15 3.95 -4.46
N TYR A 400 -18.26 4.93 -5.37
CA TYR A 400 -17.20 5.91 -5.66
C TYR A 400 -17.68 7.33 -5.43
N ARG A 401 -16.82 8.16 -4.86
CA ARG A 401 -16.99 9.62 -4.83
C ARG A 401 -15.94 10.27 -5.72
N THR A 402 -16.38 11.09 -6.65
CA THR A 402 -15.47 11.92 -7.45
C THR A 402 -14.71 12.93 -6.57
N PRO A 403 -13.54 13.43 -7.01
CA PRO A 403 -12.83 14.52 -6.31
C PRO A 403 -13.68 15.78 -6.12
N SER A 404 -14.61 16.05 -7.06
CA SER A 404 -15.57 17.16 -6.97
C SER A 404 -16.68 16.95 -5.92
N GLY A 405 -16.74 15.76 -5.34
CA GLY A 405 -17.58 15.41 -4.22
C GLY A 405 -18.93 14.79 -4.54
N ILE A 406 -19.11 14.34 -5.77
CA ILE A 406 -20.31 13.66 -6.25
C ILE A 406 -20.17 12.15 -6.02
N TRP A 407 -21.14 11.56 -5.32
CA TRP A 407 -21.26 10.11 -5.15
C TRP A 407 -21.92 9.47 -6.38
N ALA A 408 -21.34 8.36 -6.84
CA ALA A 408 -21.98 7.46 -7.80
C ALA A 408 -22.98 6.54 -7.08
N SER A 409 -23.88 5.90 -7.83
CA SER A 409 -24.63 4.75 -7.32
C SER A 409 -23.69 3.59 -7.02
N SER A 410 -24.04 2.77 -6.03
CA SER A 410 -23.31 1.52 -5.77
C SER A 410 -23.44 0.54 -6.95
N VAL A 411 -22.44 -0.31 -7.10
CA VAL A 411 -22.39 -1.38 -8.12
C VAL A 411 -21.92 -2.68 -7.48
N VAL A 412 -22.46 -3.80 -8.00
CA VAL A 412 -21.98 -5.14 -7.68
C VAL A 412 -20.61 -5.36 -8.31
N VAL A 413 -19.61 -5.69 -7.50
CA VAL A 413 -18.24 -6.04 -7.94
C VAL A 413 -18.14 -7.53 -8.26
N ASP A 414 -18.62 -8.36 -7.34
CA ASP A 414 -18.75 -9.80 -7.51
C ASP A 414 -20.03 -10.27 -6.82
N GLY A 415 -20.73 -11.19 -7.45
CA GLY A 415 -22.05 -11.64 -7.00
C GLY A 415 -22.58 -12.85 -7.75
N VAL A 416 -23.10 -13.83 -7.02
CA VAL A 416 -23.79 -15.01 -7.54
C VAL A 416 -25.02 -15.27 -6.69
N ALA A 417 -26.17 -15.45 -7.35
CA ALA A 417 -27.45 -15.59 -6.66
C ALA A 417 -27.46 -16.79 -5.70
N GLY A 418 -27.69 -16.51 -4.42
CA GLY A 418 -27.78 -17.52 -3.35
C GLY A 418 -26.45 -17.88 -2.70
N GLU A 419 -25.36 -17.21 -3.06
CA GLU A 419 -24.04 -17.40 -2.49
C GLU A 419 -23.59 -16.16 -1.71
N LEU A 420 -22.68 -16.33 -0.76
CA LEU A 420 -22.27 -15.32 0.19
C LEU A 420 -20.82 -14.92 -0.12
N MET A 421 -20.62 -13.72 -0.65
CA MET A 421 -19.29 -13.20 -1.02
C MET A 421 -19.12 -11.74 -0.64
N GLY A 422 -17.91 -11.38 -0.21
CA GLY A 422 -17.56 -10.00 0.12
C GLY A 422 -17.36 -9.73 1.60
N ALA A 423 -17.68 -10.70 2.47
CA ALA A 423 -17.38 -10.59 3.90
C ALA A 423 -15.88 -10.39 4.14
N TYR A 424 -15.54 -9.70 5.23
CA TYR A 424 -14.15 -9.42 5.62
C TYR A 424 -13.30 -8.81 4.49
N GLY A 425 -13.92 -7.94 3.68
CA GLY A 425 -13.27 -7.29 2.55
C GLY A 425 -12.35 -6.16 2.97
N SER A 426 -11.28 -5.96 2.21
CA SER A 426 -10.36 -4.83 2.33
C SER A 426 -10.05 -4.27 0.96
N LEU A 427 -9.95 -2.94 0.85
CA LEU A 427 -9.73 -2.20 -0.39
C LEU A 427 -8.45 -1.36 -0.30
N ALA A 428 -7.64 -1.43 -1.34
CA ALA A 428 -6.52 -0.53 -1.57
C ALA A 428 -6.60 0.06 -2.98
N VAL A 429 -6.03 1.25 -3.16
CA VAL A 429 -5.91 1.88 -4.46
C VAL A 429 -4.43 1.96 -4.80
N ASP A 430 -4.04 1.34 -5.92
CA ASP A 430 -2.70 1.54 -6.47
C ASP A 430 -2.61 2.96 -7.01
N ALA A 431 -1.39 3.46 -7.20
CA ALA A 431 -1.27 4.84 -7.63
C ALA A 431 -1.58 5.09 -9.11
N ASN A 432 -1.76 4.03 -9.92
CA ASN A 432 -2.36 4.18 -11.25
C ASN A 432 -3.87 4.45 -11.15
N GLY A 433 -4.44 4.50 -9.93
CA GLY A 433 -5.87 4.61 -9.65
C GLY A 433 -6.59 3.29 -9.90
N GLY A 434 -5.85 2.18 -9.97
CA GLY A 434 -6.38 0.83 -9.96
C GLY A 434 -6.93 0.50 -8.57
N VAL A 435 -8.13 -0.04 -8.50
CA VAL A 435 -8.78 -0.42 -7.26
C VAL A 435 -8.63 -1.92 -7.05
N HIS A 436 -8.15 -2.30 -5.88
CA HIS A 436 -7.86 -3.67 -5.47
C HIS A 436 -8.75 -4.01 -4.29
N ILE A 437 -9.44 -5.16 -4.34
CA ILE A 437 -10.23 -5.64 -3.22
C ILE A 437 -9.88 -7.10 -2.97
N ALA A 438 -9.46 -7.43 -1.74
CA ALA A 438 -9.37 -8.81 -1.26
C ALA A 438 -10.58 -9.09 -0.37
N TYR A 439 -11.21 -10.25 -0.51
CA TYR A 439 -12.43 -10.56 0.22
C TYR A 439 -12.65 -12.06 0.39
N PHE A 440 -13.43 -12.41 1.41
CA PHE A 440 -13.78 -13.78 1.73
C PHE A 440 -15.03 -14.22 0.96
N TYR A 441 -14.96 -15.41 0.38
CA TYR A 441 -16.07 -16.08 -0.24
C TYR A 441 -16.64 -17.14 0.69
N SER A 442 -17.54 -16.71 1.58
CA SER A 442 -18.06 -17.51 2.69
C SER A 442 -18.74 -18.82 2.29
N THR A 443 -19.31 -18.92 1.08
CA THR A 443 -19.97 -20.15 0.61
C THR A 443 -19.00 -21.31 0.43
N TYR A 444 -17.82 -21.06 -0.13
CA TYR A 444 -16.82 -22.10 -0.37
C TYR A 444 -15.63 -22.04 0.58
N GLY A 445 -15.43 -20.90 1.24
CA GLY A 445 -14.32 -20.67 2.14
C GLY A 445 -13.06 -20.24 1.40
N ASP A 446 -13.18 -19.47 0.31
CA ASP A 446 -12.03 -19.09 -0.52
C ASP A 446 -11.58 -17.64 -0.29
N LEU A 447 -10.29 -17.37 -0.54
CA LEU A 447 -9.79 -16.02 -0.71
C LEU A 447 -10.01 -15.60 -2.16
N LYS A 448 -10.74 -14.50 -2.37
CA LYS A 448 -10.96 -13.90 -3.67
C LYS A 448 -10.34 -12.51 -3.77
N TYR A 449 -10.12 -12.10 -5.01
CA TYR A 449 -9.54 -10.82 -5.37
C TYR A 449 -10.32 -10.20 -6.53
N ALA A 450 -10.57 -8.89 -6.44
CA ALA A 450 -11.14 -8.07 -7.49
C ALA A 450 -10.19 -6.93 -7.84
N TYR A 451 -10.09 -6.64 -9.14
CA TYR A 451 -9.29 -5.54 -9.67
C TYR A 451 -10.11 -4.73 -10.66
N LYS A 452 -10.00 -3.41 -10.56
CA LYS A 452 -10.53 -2.48 -11.56
C LYS A 452 -9.48 -1.43 -11.89
N PRO A 453 -8.91 -1.42 -13.11
CA PRO A 453 -8.03 -0.34 -13.50
C PRO A 453 -8.79 0.99 -13.57
N LYS A 454 -8.08 2.11 -13.47
CA LYS A 454 -8.67 3.45 -13.56
C LYS A 454 -9.46 3.61 -14.85
N GLY A 455 -10.75 3.97 -14.73
CA GLY A 455 -11.67 4.08 -15.87
C GLY A 455 -12.06 2.75 -16.55
N GLY A 456 -11.57 1.60 -16.09
CA GLY A 456 -11.90 0.28 -16.64
C GLY A 456 -13.01 -0.45 -15.86
N SER A 457 -13.14 -1.75 -16.15
CA SER A 457 -14.14 -2.66 -15.56
C SER A 457 -13.53 -3.58 -14.51
N TRP A 458 -14.37 -4.10 -13.62
CA TRP A 458 -13.98 -5.11 -12.65
C TRP A 458 -13.59 -6.44 -13.29
N THR A 459 -12.57 -7.08 -12.74
CA THR A 459 -12.20 -8.47 -12.97
C THR A 459 -12.03 -9.15 -11.62
N THR A 460 -12.40 -10.43 -11.52
CA THR A 460 -12.31 -11.21 -10.27
C THR A 460 -11.52 -12.49 -10.48
N ALA A 461 -10.89 -12.97 -9.41
CA ALA A 461 -10.13 -14.22 -9.38
C ALA A 461 -10.23 -14.87 -7.99
N THR A 462 -10.19 -16.20 -7.94
CA THR A 462 -9.92 -16.95 -6.70
C THR A 462 -8.41 -17.10 -6.55
N LEU A 463 -7.87 -16.72 -5.39
CA LEU A 463 -6.43 -16.73 -5.11
C LEU A 463 -5.99 -17.97 -4.33
N ASP A 464 -6.83 -18.42 -3.41
CA ASP A 464 -6.59 -19.57 -2.56
C ASP A 464 -7.93 -20.25 -2.27
N GLU A 465 -7.99 -21.57 -2.45
CA GLU A 465 -9.21 -22.40 -2.37
C GLU A 465 -8.99 -23.69 -1.57
N ALA A 466 -7.80 -23.86 -0.99
CA ALA A 466 -7.43 -25.09 -0.29
C ALA A 466 -7.90 -25.08 1.17
N GLY A 467 -9.18 -25.34 1.40
CA GLY A 467 -9.80 -25.37 2.73
C GLY A 467 -10.63 -24.11 2.99
N ILE A 468 -10.77 -23.72 4.26
CA ILE A 468 -11.40 -22.45 4.63
C ILE A 468 -10.29 -21.42 4.82
N VAL A 469 -10.06 -20.64 3.78
CA VAL A 469 -9.01 -19.63 3.64
C VAL A 469 -9.62 -18.26 3.31
N GLY A 470 -8.97 -17.18 3.72
CA GLY A 470 -9.36 -15.83 3.32
C GLY A 470 -10.17 -15.05 4.35
N HIS A 471 -10.36 -15.59 5.55
CA HIS A 471 -10.94 -14.82 6.66
C HIS A 471 -10.05 -13.60 6.97
N TYR A 472 -10.69 -12.47 7.30
CA TYR A 472 -10.00 -11.23 7.70
C TYR A 472 -8.95 -10.79 6.67
N ALA A 473 -9.30 -10.84 5.39
CA ALA A 473 -8.42 -10.41 4.32
C ALA A 473 -8.12 -8.92 4.47
N SER A 474 -6.83 -8.56 4.46
CA SER A 474 -6.37 -7.18 4.44
C SER A 474 -5.44 -6.98 3.26
N ILE A 475 -5.56 -5.86 2.55
CA ILE A 475 -4.82 -5.59 1.32
C ILE A 475 -4.08 -4.25 1.39
N ALA A 476 -2.85 -4.24 0.87
CA ALA A 476 -2.06 -3.03 0.65
C ALA A 476 -1.41 -3.06 -0.74
N ALA A 477 -1.20 -1.88 -1.33
CA ALA A 477 -0.47 -1.71 -2.59
C ALA A 477 0.81 -0.89 -2.33
N SER A 478 1.92 -1.32 -2.91
CA SER A 478 3.24 -0.66 -2.83
C SER A 478 3.73 -0.27 -4.25
N LEU A 479 4.99 0.14 -4.41
CA LEU A 479 5.58 0.27 -5.76
C LEU A 479 5.88 -1.08 -6.41
N VAL A 480 6.08 -2.12 -5.61
CA VAL A 480 6.55 -3.42 -6.11
C VAL A 480 5.41 -4.40 -6.33
N GLY A 481 4.25 -4.20 -5.70
CA GLY A 481 3.10 -5.06 -5.92
C GLY A 481 1.93 -4.87 -4.98
N VAL A 482 1.05 -5.87 -5.03
CA VAL A 482 -0.13 -6.02 -4.19
C VAL A 482 0.13 -7.08 -3.13
N HIS A 483 -0.17 -6.73 -1.89
CA HIS A 483 0.13 -7.50 -0.68
C HIS A 483 -1.18 -7.82 0.03
N ILE A 484 -1.44 -9.09 0.32
CA ILE A 484 -2.65 -9.51 1.04
C ILE A 484 -2.25 -10.39 2.22
N SER A 485 -2.70 -10.05 3.43
CA SER A 485 -2.69 -10.95 4.58
C SER A 485 -4.07 -11.56 4.78
N TYR A 486 -4.13 -12.82 5.22
CA TYR A 486 -5.40 -13.48 5.49
C TYR A 486 -5.23 -14.67 6.42
N PHE A 487 -6.31 -15.05 7.10
CA PHE A 487 -6.34 -16.21 7.98
C PHE A 487 -6.76 -17.48 7.22
N ASP A 488 -5.94 -18.52 7.32
CA ASP A 488 -6.29 -19.89 6.94
C ASP A 488 -6.85 -20.59 8.17
N ARG A 489 -8.17 -20.70 8.23
CA ARG A 489 -8.88 -21.29 9.35
C ARG A 489 -8.70 -22.81 9.41
N SER A 490 -8.54 -23.45 8.25
CA SER A 490 -8.33 -24.90 8.18
C SER A 490 -6.99 -25.32 8.77
N ASN A 491 -5.93 -24.55 8.50
CA ASN A 491 -4.58 -24.79 9.03
C ASN A 491 -4.25 -23.95 10.26
N GLN A 492 -5.14 -23.05 10.65
CA GLN A 492 -5.02 -22.16 11.81
C GLN A 492 -3.76 -21.28 11.75
N SER A 493 -3.48 -20.74 10.57
CA SER A 493 -2.24 -20.03 10.26
C SER A 493 -2.49 -18.70 9.56
N LEU A 494 -1.53 -17.78 9.72
CA LEU A 494 -1.48 -16.53 8.98
C LEU A 494 -0.86 -16.81 7.62
N LYS A 495 -1.54 -16.41 6.56
CA LYS A 495 -1.06 -16.51 5.19
C LYS A 495 -0.90 -15.16 4.54
N TYR A 496 -0.10 -15.16 3.48
CA TYR A 496 0.26 -14.00 2.70
C TYR A 496 0.20 -14.33 1.22
N ALA A 497 -0.47 -13.47 0.45
CA ALA A 497 -0.47 -13.50 -1.01
C ALA A 497 0.20 -12.24 -1.54
N PHE A 498 1.14 -12.42 -2.45
CA PHE A 498 1.84 -11.32 -3.13
C PHE A 498 1.67 -11.45 -4.62
N ARG A 499 1.33 -10.35 -5.27
CA ARG A 499 1.42 -10.22 -6.71
C ARG A 499 2.34 -9.05 -7.03
N PRO A 500 3.50 -9.28 -7.66
CA PRO A 500 4.29 -8.15 -8.13
C PRO A 500 3.45 -7.35 -9.13
N HIS A 501 3.63 -6.03 -9.14
CA HIS A 501 3.21 -5.25 -10.30
C HIS A 501 3.93 -5.82 -11.53
N CYS A 502 3.32 -5.64 -12.70
CA CYS A 502 3.88 -5.91 -14.03
C CYS A 502 5.27 -6.58 -14.11
N GLN A 503 5.25 -7.86 -14.48
CA GLN A 503 6.43 -8.67 -14.82
C GLN A 503 6.60 -8.79 -16.31
#